data_AF-A0A3A8PR34-F1
#
_entry.id   AF-A0A3A8PR34-F1
#
_cell.length_a   1.000
_cell.length_b   1.000
_cell.length_c   1.000
_cell.angle_alpha   90.00
_cell.angle_beta   90.00
_cell.angle_gamma   90.00
#
_symmetry.space_group_name_H-M   'P 1'
#
loop_
_entity.id
_entity.type
_entity.pdbx_description
1 polymer ?
#
loop_
_entity_poly.entity_id
_entity_poly.type
_entity_poly.pdbx_seq_one_letter_code
_entity_poly.pdbx_strand_id
1 'polypeptide(L)'
;MTVRNTGSQVALSVGASIPLPEQLDFVSLVSSQGSCTHDRWSSVLCKLGDLPTGRALTVTLQCTPSKTGSLTVKAFALTEALDHDANSGNDMPSLSLTVLP
;
A
#
# COMPACT_ATOMS: atom_id res chain seq x y z
N MET A 1 1.46 5.32 -3.38
CA MET A 1 2.30 4.14 -3.11
C MET A 1 2.66 3.48 -4.43
N THR A 2 3.89 3.00 -4.58
CA THR A 2 4.32 2.21 -5.74
C THR A 2 4.82 0.86 -5.25
N VAL A 3 4.32 -0.22 -5.84
CA VAL A 3 4.81 -1.59 -5.62
C VAL A 3 5.62 -1.98 -6.84
N ARG A 4 6.84 -2.49 -6.65
CA ARG A 4 7.72 -2.89 -7.74
C ARG A 4 8.25 -4.29 -7.46
N ASN A 5 8.17 -5.16 -8.46
CA ASN A 5 8.82 -6.45 -8.38
C ASN A 5 10.30 -6.29 -8.77
N THR A 6 11.18 -6.34 -7.77
CA THR A 6 12.65 -6.28 -7.93
C THR A 6 13.32 -7.65 -7.96
N GLY A 7 12.56 -8.74 -7.76
CA GLY A 7 13.06 -10.11 -7.83
C GLY A 7 13.32 -10.58 -9.26
N SER A 8 13.91 -11.77 -9.41
CA SER A 8 14.22 -12.38 -10.71
C SER A 8 13.07 -13.20 -11.31
N GLN A 9 11.96 -13.34 -10.58
CA GLN A 9 10.78 -14.13 -10.97
C GLN A 9 9.50 -13.29 -10.90
N VAL A 10 8.41 -13.80 -11.48
CA VAL A 10 7.09 -13.17 -11.40
C VAL A 10 6.59 -13.25 -9.96
N ALA A 11 6.12 -12.14 -9.40
CA ALA A 11 5.45 -12.10 -8.10
C ALA A 11 3.98 -12.46 -8.32
N LEU A 12 3.53 -13.57 -7.74
CA LEU A 12 2.17 -14.08 -7.92
C LEU A 12 1.26 -13.60 -6.80
N SER A 13 0.00 -13.31 -7.13
CA SER A 13 -1.03 -12.87 -6.18
C SER A 13 -0.55 -11.75 -5.24
N VAL A 14 -0.02 -10.66 -5.80
CA VAL A 14 0.42 -9.52 -4.99
C VAL A 14 -0.78 -8.89 -4.30
N GLY A 15 -0.70 -8.78 -2.97
CA GLY A 15 -1.59 -8.03 -2.12
C GLY A 15 -0.90 -6.81 -1.53
N ALA A 16 -1.67 -5.79 -1.16
CA ALA A 16 -1.18 -4.72 -0.30
C ALA A 16 -2.20 -4.33 0.77
N SER A 17 -1.71 -3.95 1.95
CA SER A 17 -2.51 -3.49 3.08
C SER A 17 -1.99 -2.14 3.56
N ILE A 18 -2.90 -1.18 3.79
CA ILE A 18 -2.56 0.17 4.23
C ILE A 18 -3.52 0.54 5.38
N PRO A 19 -3.15 0.31 6.64
CA PRO A 19 -3.91 0.80 7.78
C PRO A 19 -3.92 2.35 7.80
N LEU A 20 -5.10 2.92 7.95
CA LEU A 20 -5.31 4.37 8.06
C LEU A 20 -5.49 4.74 9.53
N PRO A 21 -4.66 5.66 10.06
CA PRO A 21 -4.91 6.25 11.38
C PRO A 21 -6.30 6.89 11.44
N GLU A 22 -6.94 6.87 12.61
CA GLU A 22 -8.26 7.48 12.84
C GLU A 22 -8.33 8.99 12.57
N GLN A 23 -7.17 9.63 12.42
CA GLN A 23 -7.03 11.06 12.12
C GLN A 23 -7.07 11.36 10.61
N LEU A 24 -7.24 10.34 9.76
CA LEU A 24 -7.38 10.47 8.31
C LEU A 24 -8.77 10.00 7.87
N ASP A 25 -9.52 10.91 7.26
CA ASP A 25 -10.76 10.59 6.57
C ASP A 25 -10.46 10.13 5.15
N PHE A 26 -10.95 8.95 4.78
CA PHE A 26 -10.83 8.40 3.44
C PHE A 26 -11.63 9.24 2.43
N VAL A 27 -11.01 9.60 1.30
CA VAL A 27 -11.67 10.33 0.21
C VAL A 27 -11.82 9.45 -1.02
N SER A 28 -10.71 8.91 -1.54
CA SER A 28 -10.72 8.12 -2.76
C SER A 28 -9.54 7.15 -2.83
N LEU A 29 -9.70 6.13 -3.68
CA LEU A 29 -8.70 5.09 -3.89
C LEU A 29 -8.76 4.60 -5.32
N VAL A 30 -7.59 4.59 -5.97
CA VAL A 30 -7.42 4.11 -7.33
C VAL A 30 -6.15 3.27 -7.42
N SER A 31 -6.23 2.12 -8.08
CA SER A 31 -5.08 1.28 -8.42
C SER A 31 -4.88 1.24 -9.93
N SER A 32 -3.63 1.17 -10.38
CA SER A 32 -3.29 1.00 -11.80
C SER A 32 -3.54 -0.41 -12.32
N GLN A 33 -3.66 -1.39 -11.43
CA GLN A 33 -3.95 -2.79 -11.70
C GLN A 33 -4.72 -3.39 -10.52
N GLY A 34 -5.57 -4.38 -10.80
CA GLY A 34 -6.32 -5.08 -9.78
C GLY A 34 -7.39 -4.20 -9.15
N SER A 35 -7.73 -4.48 -7.90
CA SER A 35 -8.77 -3.79 -7.17
C SER A 35 -8.35 -3.53 -5.73
N CYS A 36 -8.71 -2.35 -5.21
CA CYS A 36 -8.55 -2.07 -3.80
C CYS A 36 -9.89 -1.68 -3.16
N THR A 37 -10.06 -2.03 -1.90
CA THR A 37 -11.24 -1.76 -1.09
C THR A 37 -10.83 -1.12 0.22
N HIS A 38 -11.56 -0.09 0.64
CA HIS A 38 -11.45 0.44 2.00
C HIS A 38 -12.40 -0.36 2.91
N ASP A 39 -11.83 -1.11 3.85
CA ASP A 39 -12.58 -1.93 4.80
C ASP A 39 -13.14 -1.10 5.97
N ARG A 40 -14.13 -1.65 6.67
CA ARG A 40 -14.79 -1.00 7.82
C ARG A 40 -13.85 -0.74 9.00
N TRP A 41 -12.70 -1.42 9.08
CA TRP A 41 -11.66 -1.20 10.09
C TRP A 41 -10.61 -0.14 9.71
N SER A 42 -10.98 0.86 8.91
CA SER A 42 -10.09 1.95 8.49
C SER A 42 -8.80 1.46 7.84
N SER A 43 -8.88 0.41 7.01
CA SER A 43 -7.73 -0.16 6.32
C SER A 43 -8.03 -0.31 4.84
N VAL A 44 -7.07 0.04 3.99
CA VAL A 44 -7.16 -0.20 2.56
C VAL A 44 -6.51 -1.54 2.25
N LEU A 45 -7.28 -2.44 1.65
CA LEU A 45 -6.81 -3.74 1.17
C LEU A 45 -6.84 -3.78 -0.36
N CYS A 46 -5.71 -4.11 -0.96
CA CYS A 46 -5.52 -4.19 -2.40
C CYS A 46 -5.22 -5.62 -2.83
N LYS A 47 -5.96 -6.11 -3.82
CA LYS A 47 -5.64 -7.30 -4.61
C LYS A 47 -5.09 -6.83 -5.95
N LEU A 48 -3.78 -6.85 -6.08
CA LEU A 48 -3.06 -6.28 -7.22
C LEU A 48 -2.80 -7.33 -8.32
N GLY A 49 -2.87 -8.61 -7.96
CA GLY A 49 -2.69 -9.74 -8.88
C GLY A 49 -1.21 -9.96 -9.19
N ASP A 50 -0.93 -10.60 -10.32
CA ASP A 50 0.45 -10.96 -10.67
C ASP A 50 1.23 -9.75 -11.17
N LEU A 51 2.48 -9.63 -10.73
CA LEU A 51 3.39 -8.55 -11.12
C LEU A 51 4.66 -9.14 -11.76
N PRO A 52 4.81 -9.03 -13.10
CA PRO A 52 5.99 -9.51 -13.79
C PRO A 52 7.30 -8.86 -13.32
N THR A 53 8.42 -9.55 -13.50
CA THR A 53 9.76 -9.08 -13.13
C THR A 53 10.06 -7.70 -13.72
N GLY A 54 10.56 -6.79 -12.87
CA GLY A 54 10.94 -5.43 -13.24
C GLY A 54 9.77 -4.47 -13.45
N ARG A 55 8.52 -4.94 -13.36
CA ARG A 55 7.32 -4.09 -13.47
C ARG A 55 6.98 -3.47 -12.12
N ALA A 56 6.24 -2.37 -12.21
CA ALA A 56 5.70 -1.65 -11.08
C ALA A 56 4.23 -1.32 -11.31
N LEU A 57 3.51 -1.17 -10.21
CA LEU A 57 2.13 -0.72 -10.17
C LEU A 57 1.97 0.35 -9.10
N THR A 58 0.95 1.19 -9.25
CA THR A 58 0.73 2.34 -8.39
C THR A 58 -0.64 2.26 -7.76
N VAL A 59 -0.68 2.51 -6.45
CA VAL A 59 -1.90 2.69 -5.67
C VAL A 59 -1.91 4.13 -5.17
N THR A 60 -2.94 4.87 -5.57
CA THR A 60 -3.18 6.25 -5.18
C THR A 60 -4.32 6.28 -4.18
N LEU A 61 -4.00 6.69 -2.96
CA LEU A 61 -4.94 6.89 -1.87
C LEU A 61 -5.01 8.39 -1.56
N GLN A 62 -6.21 8.93 -1.53
CA GLN A 62 -6.47 10.29 -1.09
C GLN A 62 -7.22 10.26 0.24
N CYS A 63 -6.67 10.97 1.22
CA CYS A 63 -7.28 11.17 2.53
C CYS A 63 -7.23 12.65 2.92
N THR A 64 -8.14 13.06 3.79
CA THR A 64 -8.15 14.38 4.41
C THR A 64 -7.84 14.24 5.91
N PRO A 65 -6.88 14.97 6.46
CA PRO A 65 -6.67 14.98 7.90
C PRO A 65 -7.84 15.62 8.65
N SER A 66 -8.33 14.96 9.70
CA SER A 66 -9.39 15.47 10.57
C SER A 66 -8.87 16.17 11.84
N LYS A 67 -7.58 15.99 12.14
CA LYS A 67 -6.90 16.59 13.30
C LYS A 67 -5.49 17.04 12.93
N THR A 68 -5.02 18.10 13.60
CA THR A 68 -3.62 18.54 13.53
C THR A 68 -2.70 17.59 14.31
N GLY A 69 -1.42 17.56 13.94
CA GLY A 69 -0.42 16.68 14.57
C GLY A 69 0.35 15.83 13.56
N SER A 70 1.17 14.92 14.10
CA SER A 70 1.99 14.01 13.30
C SER A 70 1.21 12.75 12.95
N LEU A 71 1.14 12.45 11.66
CA LEU A 71 0.50 11.27 11.09
C LEU A 71 1.58 10.39 10.48
N THR A 72 1.47 9.08 10.70
CA THR A 72 2.31 8.09 10.02
C THR A 72 1.41 7.06 9.37
N VAL A 73 1.52 6.94 8.06
CA VAL A 73 0.86 5.89 7.28
C VAL A 73 1.92 4.86 6.90
N LYS A 74 1.62 3.59 7.15
CA LYS A 74 2.46 2.47 6.71
C LYS A 74 1.67 1.68 5.68
N ALA A 75 2.32 1.32 4.58
CA ALA A 75 1.78 0.38 3.63
C ALA A 75 2.62 -0.89 3.66
N PHE A 76 1.99 -2.02 3.38
CA PHE A 76 2.59 -3.34 3.35
C PHE A 76 2.26 -3.96 2.00
N ALA A 77 3.25 -4.47 1.27
CA ALA A 77 3.06 -5.34 0.12
C ALA A 77 3.40 -6.78 0.52
N LEU A 78 2.61 -7.75 0.07
CA LEU A 78 2.81 -9.17 0.38
C LEU A 78 2.50 -9.99 -0.87
N THR A 79 3.16 -11.13 -1.03
CA THR A 79 2.84 -12.12 -2.05
C THR A 79 2.32 -13.40 -1.37
N GLU A 80 1.34 -14.08 -1.98
CA GLU A 80 0.81 -15.35 -1.41
C GLU A 80 1.71 -16.56 -1.73
N ALA A 81 2.66 -16.41 -2.66
CA ALA A 81 3.67 -17.42 -2.98
C ALA A 81 4.87 -17.33 -2.02
N LEU A 82 5.76 -18.33 -2.04
CA LEU A 82 7.05 -18.23 -1.35
C LEU A 82 7.76 -16.98 -1.88
N ASP A 83 7.78 -15.92 -1.07
CA ASP A 83 8.38 -14.67 -1.48
C ASP A 83 9.88 -14.90 -1.64
N HIS A 84 10.33 -15.00 -2.90
CA HIS A 84 11.74 -15.08 -3.23
C HIS A 84 12.43 -13.71 -3.09
N ASP A 85 11.71 -12.66 -2.65
CA ASP A 85 12.33 -11.44 -2.17
C ASP A 85 13.06 -11.71 -0.85
N ALA A 86 14.39 -11.74 -0.93
CA ALA A 86 15.27 -11.92 0.22
C ALA A 86 15.27 -10.72 1.18
N ASN A 87 14.56 -9.63 0.87
CA ASN A 87 14.55 -8.39 1.64
C ASN A 87 13.13 -7.90 1.97
N SER A 88 12.37 -8.68 2.73
CA SER A 88 11.02 -8.30 3.21
C SER A 88 10.94 -6.99 4.02
N GLY A 89 12.07 -6.37 4.37
CA GLY A 89 12.12 -5.05 4.99
C GLY A 89 11.80 -3.88 4.03
N ASN A 90 11.91 -4.08 2.70
CA ASN A 90 11.57 -3.07 1.70
C ASN A 90 10.07 -3.03 1.35
N ASP A 91 9.31 -4.05 1.77
CA ASP A 91 7.87 -4.19 1.50
C ASP A 91 6.98 -3.37 2.43
N MET A 92 7.60 -2.65 3.37
CA MET A 92 6.93 -1.80 4.34
C MET A 92 7.33 -0.32 4.20
N PRO A 93 6.96 0.38 3.11
CA PRO A 93 7.18 1.81 3.03
C PRO A 93 6.33 2.57 4.06
N SER A 94 6.91 3.58 4.68
CA SER A 94 6.22 4.50 5.58
C SER A 94 6.24 5.93 5.03
N LEU A 95 5.16 6.68 5.29
CA LEU A 95 5.04 8.09 4.98
C LEU A 95 4.64 8.82 6.26
N SER A 96 5.46 9.79 6.68
CA SER A 96 5.15 10.69 7.78
C SER A 96 4.72 12.05 7.24
N LEU A 97 3.62 12.57 7.76
CA LEU A 97 3.07 13.87 7.44
C LEU A 97 2.81 14.64 8.74
N THR A 98 3.16 15.92 8.78
CA THR A 98 2.81 16.81 9.89
C THR A 98 1.74 17.80 9.42
N VAL A 99 0.59 17.78 10.07
CA VAL A 99 -0.52 18.69 9.80
C VAL A 99 -0.40 19.88 10.74
N LEU A 100 -0.09 21.04 10.17
CA LEU A 100 0.06 22.31 10.89
C LEU A 100 -1.33 22.95 11.12
N PRO A 101 -1.48 23.74 12.20
CA PRO A 101 -2.70 24.49 12.51
C PRO A 101 -3.01 25.60 11.50
#